data_AF-A0A7S2DZ62-F1
#
_entry.id   AF-A0A7S2DZ62-F1
#
_cell.length_a   1.000
_cell.length_b   1.000
_cell.length_c   1.000
_cell.angle_alpha   90.00
_cell.angle_beta   90.00
_cell.angle_gamma   90.00
#
_symmetry.space_group_name_H-M   'P 1'
#
loop_
_entity.id
_entity.type
_entity.pdbx_description
1 polymer ?
#
loop_
_entity_poly.entity_id
_entity_poly.type
_entity_poly.pdbx_seq_one_letter_code
_entity_poly.pdbx_strand_id
1 'polypeptide(L)'
;CEFDLSKPELKDVEPFRLLAGCLRGNRTLTHVTLRQLRMEQIETLALALRGNNTLNKLDIIHASRMGGQSLVRLPVPELNGSRAQSTNGDSANSDPTRVDMSQTCIE
;
A
#
# COMPACT_ATOMS: atom_id res chain seq x y z
N CYS A 1 16.07 -8.51 3.66
CA CYS A 1 15.54 -8.96 4.96
C CYS A 1 14.24 -9.70 4.71
N GLU A 2 14.13 -10.95 5.13
CA GLU A 2 12.93 -11.80 5.01
C GLU A 2 12.23 -11.82 6.37
N PHE A 3 10.90 -11.69 6.40
CA PHE A 3 10.11 -11.59 7.62
C PHE A 3 9.08 -12.73 7.64
N ASP A 4 9.33 -13.76 8.46
CA ASP A 4 8.47 -14.96 8.59
C ASP A 4 7.56 -14.83 9.82
N LEU A 5 6.27 -15.09 9.59
CA LEU A 5 5.18 -14.96 10.57
C LEU A 5 4.50 -16.28 10.91
N SER A 6 5.19 -17.40 10.70
CA SER A 6 4.69 -18.74 11.03
C SER A 6 4.49 -19.02 12.53
N LYS A 7 4.87 -18.11 13.45
CA LYS A 7 4.89 -18.35 14.90
C LYS A 7 3.68 -17.78 15.67
N PRO A 8 3.08 -18.54 16.63
CA PRO A 8 1.79 -18.22 17.27
C PRO A 8 1.83 -17.37 18.57
N GLU A 9 2.95 -16.74 18.94
CA GLU A 9 3.16 -16.19 20.31
C GLU A 9 2.59 -14.78 20.58
N LEU A 10 1.82 -14.17 19.67
CA LEU A 10 1.26 -12.82 19.85
C LEU A 10 -0.20 -12.89 20.36
N LYS A 11 -0.41 -12.84 21.69
CA LYS A 11 -1.71 -13.14 22.33
C LYS A 11 -2.72 -11.97 22.44
N ASP A 12 -2.34 -10.71 22.26
CA ASP A 12 -3.28 -9.57 22.42
C ASP A 12 -3.47 -8.68 21.18
N VAL A 13 -2.69 -8.92 20.12
CA VAL A 13 -2.88 -8.30 18.81
C VAL A 13 -2.95 -9.46 17.85
N GLU A 14 -4.06 -9.61 17.11
CA GLU A 14 -4.08 -10.60 16.02
C GLU A 14 -2.79 -10.42 15.20
N PRO A 15 -1.93 -11.46 15.09
CA PRO A 15 -0.59 -11.33 14.50
C PRO A 15 -0.61 -10.60 13.14
N PHE A 16 -1.70 -10.78 12.39
CA PHE A 16 -1.94 -10.13 11.12
C PHE A 16 -2.13 -8.61 11.20
N ARG A 17 -2.84 -8.10 12.22
CA ARG A 17 -3.03 -6.66 12.43
C ARG A 17 -1.70 -5.97 12.75
N LEU A 18 -0.83 -6.63 13.51
CA LEU A 18 0.51 -6.13 13.79
C LEU A 18 1.33 -6.08 12.49
N LEU A 19 1.35 -7.16 11.72
CA LEU A 19 1.99 -7.19 10.40
C LEU A 19 1.48 -6.05 9.52
N ALA A 20 0.17 -5.87 9.43
CA ALA A 20 -0.44 -4.81 8.64
C ALA A 20 0.02 -3.42 9.10
N GLY A 21 0.10 -3.18 10.41
CA GLY A 21 0.70 -1.96 10.97
C GLY A 21 2.15 -1.78 10.56
N CYS A 22 2.97 -2.83 10.67
CA CYS A 22 4.37 -2.82 10.24
C CYS A 22 4.49 -2.53 8.75
N LEU A 23 3.67 -3.17 7.90
CA LEU A 23 3.65 -2.92 6.46
C LEU A 23 3.25 -1.48 6.14
N ARG A 24 2.23 -0.92 6.79
CA ARG A 24 1.83 0.47 6.57
C ARG A 24 2.96 1.47 6.84
N GLY A 25 3.70 1.25 7.93
CA GLY A 25 4.82 2.08 8.35
C GLY A 25 6.14 1.75 7.66
N ASN A 26 6.23 0.62 6.95
CA ASN A 26 7.47 0.19 6.34
C ASN A 26 7.88 1.15 5.20
N ARG A 27 9.18 1.42 5.09
CA ARG A 27 9.77 2.32 4.07
C ARG A 27 10.92 1.68 3.29
N THR A 28 11.13 0.38 3.44
CA THR A 28 12.29 -0.34 2.88
C THR A 28 11.87 -1.54 2.04
N LEU A 29 10.78 -2.22 2.40
CA LEU A 29 10.28 -3.39 1.71
C LEU A 29 9.58 -2.98 0.40
N THR A 30 10.11 -3.51 -0.70
CA THR A 30 9.56 -3.31 -2.04
C THR A 30 8.75 -4.49 -2.55
N HIS A 31 8.89 -5.66 -1.91
CA HIS A 31 8.23 -6.90 -2.28
C HIS A 31 7.84 -7.68 -1.01
N VAL A 32 6.61 -8.19 -0.96
CA VAL A 32 6.10 -9.02 0.16
C VAL A 32 5.33 -10.19 -0.43
N THR A 33 5.47 -11.36 0.20
CA THR A 33 4.68 -12.55 -0.11
C THR A 33 3.86 -12.96 1.10
N LEU A 34 2.56 -13.16 0.92
CA LEU A 34 1.64 -13.69 1.93
C LEU A 34 1.13 -15.06 1.48
N ARG A 35 1.11 -16.01 2.41
CA ARG A 35 0.56 -17.35 2.16
C ARG A 35 -0.75 -17.50 2.90
N GLN A 36 -1.75 -18.11 2.26
CA GLN A 36 -3.03 -18.45 2.88
C GLN A 36 -3.75 -17.24 3.51
N LEU A 37 -3.87 -16.14 2.77
CA LEU A 37 -4.63 -14.97 3.21
C LEU A 37 -6.11 -15.35 3.39
N ARG A 38 -6.66 -15.09 4.57
CA ARG A 38 -8.08 -15.35 4.89
C ARG A 38 -8.94 -14.14 4.53
N MET A 39 -10.23 -14.36 4.27
CA MET A 39 -11.16 -13.27 3.90
C MET A 39 -11.23 -12.16 4.96
N GLU A 40 -11.24 -12.51 6.25
CA GLU A 40 -11.24 -11.56 7.36
C GLU A 40 -9.99 -10.65 7.43
N GLN A 41 -8.89 -11.05 6.78
CA GLN A 41 -7.63 -10.32 6.78
C GLN A 41 -7.56 -9.28 5.63
N ILE A 42 -8.43 -9.39 4.62
CA ILE A 42 -8.37 -8.56 3.41
C ILE A 42 -8.54 -7.07 3.73
N GLU A 43 -9.51 -6.71 4.57
CA GLU A 43 -9.77 -5.31 4.91
C GLU A 43 -8.59 -4.69 5.67
N THR A 44 -8.05 -5.42 6.65
CA THR A 44 -6.88 -5.00 7.42
C THR A 44 -5.66 -4.80 6.52
N LEU A 45 -5.46 -5.70 5.54
CA LEU A 45 -4.38 -5.59 4.57
C LEU A 45 -4.57 -4.38 3.65
N ALA A 46 -5.78 -4.15 3.15
CA ALA A 46 -6.08 -3.02 2.28
C ALA A 46 -5.77 -1.68 2.97
N LEU A 47 -6.16 -1.54 4.25
CA LEU A 47 -5.86 -0.36 5.06
C LEU A 47 -4.35 -0.14 5.22
N ALA A 48 -3.57 -1.22 5.38
CA ALA A 48 -2.12 -1.13 5.47
C ALA A 48 -1.47 -0.68 4.15
N LEU A 49 -1.88 -1.29 3.03
CA LEU A 49 -1.33 -0.99 1.70
C LEU A 49 -1.64 0.43 1.24
N ARG A 50 -2.81 0.98 1.63
CA ARG A 50 -3.18 2.37 1.34
C ARG A 50 -2.16 3.38 1.84
N GLY A 51 -1.48 3.09 2.95
CA GLY A 51 -0.48 3.98 3.56
C GLY A 51 0.98 3.64 3.25
N ASN A 52 1.24 2.63 2.41
CA ASN A 52 2.59 2.19 2.07
C ASN A 52 2.97 2.61 0.64
N ASN A 53 3.95 3.52 0.52
CA ASN A 53 4.41 4.07 -0.76
C ASN A 53 5.70 3.40 -1.28
N THR A 54 6.19 2.37 -0.59
CA THR A 54 7.48 1.71 -0.92
C THR A 54 7.29 0.31 -1.48
N LEU A 55 6.17 -0.34 -1.14
CA LEU A 55 5.85 -1.66 -1.63
C LEU A 55 5.39 -1.58 -3.09
N ASN A 56 6.12 -2.27 -3.98
CA ASN A 56 5.84 -2.31 -5.41
C ASN A 56 4.99 -3.52 -5.78
N LYS A 57 5.23 -4.66 -5.14
CA LYS A 57 4.57 -5.93 -5.46
C LYS A 57 4.16 -6.67 -4.19
N LEU A 58 2.94 -7.18 -4.20
CA LEU A 58 2.42 -8.10 -3.19
C LEU A 58 2.02 -9.41 -3.86
N ASP A 59 2.65 -10.49 -3.46
CA ASP A 59 2.36 -11.84 -3.94
C ASP A 59 1.49 -12.58 -2.90
N ILE A 60 0.33 -13.10 -3.30
CA ILE A 60 -0.57 -13.88 -2.47
C ILE A 60 -0.58 -15.32 -2.99
N ILE A 61 -0.14 -16.25 -2.17
CA ILE A 61 -0.08 -17.67 -2.52
C ILE A 61 -1.18 -18.41 -1.77
N HIS A 62 -2.05 -19.10 -2.51
CA HIS A 62 -3.06 -19.99 -1.97
C HIS A 62 -2.75 -21.43 -2.36
N ALA A 63 -2.53 -22.30 -1.37
CA ALA A 63 -2.37 -23.74 -1.60
C ALA A 63 -3.72 -24.44 -1.49
N SER A 64 -4.06 -25.22 -2.51
CA SER A 64 -5.24 -26.09 -2.55
C SER A 64 -4.96 -27.41 -1.84
N ARG A 65 -6.01 -28.01 -1.27
CA ARG A 65 -5.95 -29.35 -0.66
C ARG A 65 -5.55 -30.45 -1.65
N MET A 66 -5.70 -30.21 -2.96
CA MET A 66 -5.32 -31.14 -4.02
C MET A 66 -3.85 -31.03 -4.44
N GLY A 67 -3.01 -30.29 -3.69
CA GLY A 67 -1.57 -30.15 -3.94
C GLY A 67 -1.18 -29.05 -4.92
N GLY A 68 -2.14 -28.33 -5.51
CA GLY A 68 -1.87 -27.17 -6.37
C GLY A 68 -1.62 -25.88 -5.58
N GLN A 69 -0.87 -24.93 -6.15
CA GLN A 69 -0.71 -23.57 -5.61
C GLN A 69 -1.15 -22.55 -6.66
N SER A 70 -1.88 -21.53 -6.22
CA SER A 70 -2.23 -20.36 -7.01
C SER A 70 -1.46 -19.15 -6.49
N LEU A 71 -0.83 -18.40 -7.38
CA LEU A 71 -0.13 -17.16 -7.09
C LEU A 71 -0.88 -16.00 -7.72
N VAL A 72 -1.26 -15.01 -6.90
CA VAL A 72 -1.82 -13.74 -7.34
C VAL A 72 -0.82 -12.65 -7.03
N ARG A 73 -0.37 -11.91 -8.05
CA ARG A 73 0.52 -10.77 -7.90
C ARG A 73 -0.25 -9.47 -8.06
N LEU A 74 -0.16 -8.60 -7.05
CA LEU A 74 -0.85 -7.32 -6.99
C LEU A 74 0.17 -6.16 -7.12
N PRO A 75 0.00 -5.26 -8.10
CA PRO A 75 0.81 -4.04 -8.20
C PRO A 75 0.31 -3.00 -7.19
N VAL A 76 0.97 -2.92 -6.04
CA VAL A 76 0.53 -2.06 -4.92
C VAL A 76 0.43 -0.58 -5.29
N PRO A 77 1.36 0.01 -6.09
CA PRO A 77 1.28 1.42 -6.44
C PRO A 77 0.06 1.82 -7.28
N GLU A 78 -0.48 0.87 -8.06
CA GLU A 78 -1.69 1.08 -8.86
C GLU A 78 -2.94 0.99 -7.97
N LEU A 79 -2.93 0.08 -7.00
CA LEU A 79 -4.05 -0.15 -6.09
C LEU A 79 -4.21 0.97 -5.05
N ASN A 80 -3.11 1.55 -4.57
CA ASN A 80 -3.15 2.63 -3.58
C ASN A 80 -3.04 4.04 -4.17
N GLY A 81 -2.86 4.17 -5.49
CA GLY A 81 -2.78 5.44 -6.20
C GLY A 81 -1.44 6.17 -6.07
N SER A 82 -0.43 5.60 -5.43
CA SER A 82 0.90 6.21 -5.32
C SER A 82 1.63 6.32 -6.66
N ARG A 83 1.31 5.45 -7.63
CA ARG A 83 1.90 5.52 -8.98
C ARG A 83 1.48 6.78 -9.76
N ALA A 84 0.27 7.29 -9.52
CA ALA A 84 -0.26 8.48 -10.21
C ALA A 84 0.35 9.79 -9.68
N GLN A 85 0.95 9.79 -8.49
CA GLN A 85 1.59 10.98 -7.93
C GLN A 85 2.96 11.27 -8.56
N SER A 86 3.63 10.26 -9.14
CA SER A 86 4.96 10.43 -9.73
C SER A 86 4.96 10.91 -11.19
N THR A 87 3.82 10.90 -11.89
CA THR A 87 3.76 11.25 -13.32
C THR A 87 3.33 12.70 -13.60
N ASN A 88 3.02 13.50 -12.58
CA ASN A 88 2.53 14.87 -12.73
C ASN A 88 3.43 15.92 -12.05
N GLY A 89 4.75 15.70 -12.06
CA GLY A 89 5.67 16.47 -11.21
C GLY A 89 6.73 17.33 -11.89
N ASP A 90 7.11 17.09 -13.15
CA ASP A 90 8.23 17.85 -13.76
C ASP A 90 8.06 18.07 -15.27
N SER A 91 7.38 19.16 -15.64
CA SER A 91 7.88 20.16 -16.61
C SER A 91 6.86 21.27 -16.84
N ALA A 92 7.18 22.45 -16.29
CA ALA A 92 6.93 23.77 -16.84
C ALA A 92 5.61 24.02 -17.59
N ASN A 93 4.63 24.63 -16.92
CA ASN A 93 4.14 25.92 -17.38
C ASN A 93 3.57 26.73 -16.21
N SER A 94 4.13 27.91 -16.02
CA SER A 94 3.52 28.99 -15.28
C SER A 94 2.17 29.35 -15.90
N ASP A 95 1.07 29.24 -15.14
CA ASP A 95 0.03 30.27 -15.23
C ASP A 95 -0.82 30.34 -13.93
N PRO A 96 -1.03 31.53 -13.35
CA PRO A 96 -1.53 31.71 -12.00
C PRO A 96 -3.01 32.10 -12.02
N THR A 97 -3.90 31.24 -11.52
CA THR A 97 -5.27 31.66 -11.14
C THR A 97 -5.42 31.73 -9.62
N ARG A 98 -4.43 32.35 -8.96
CA ARG A 98 -4.69 33.02 -7.68
C ARG A 98 -5.19 34.41 -8.02
N VAL A 99 -6.51 34.56 -8.03
CA VAL A 99 -7.18 35.86 -8.11
C VAL A 99 -6.81 36.66 -6.86
N ASP A 100 -5.93 37.64 -7.03
CA ASP A 100 -5.63 38.65 -6.03
C ASP A 100 -6.71 39.74 -6.11
N MET A 101 -7.50 39.91 -5.04
CA MET A 101 -8.60 40.87 -4.95
C MET A 101 -8.17 42.22 -4.36
N SER A 102 -6.87 42.55 -4.36
CA SER A 102 -6.36 43.79 -3.76
C SER A 102 -6.46 45.05 -4.63
N GLN A 103 -7.07 44.99 -5.82
CA GLN A 103 -7.25 46.16 -6.70
C GLN A 103 -8.69 46.38 -7.16
N THR A 104 -9.62 46.59 -6.23
CA THR A 104 -10.85 47.35 -6.51
C THR A 104 -10.82 48.67 -5.77
N CYS A 105 -10.05 49.63 -6.31
CA CYS A 105 -10.25 51.05 -6.07
C CYS A 105 -10.50 51.68 -7.44
N ILE A 106 -11.76 51.97 -7.74
CA ILE A 106 -12.16 52.85 -8.84
C ILE A 106 -12.16 54.27 -8.26
N GLU A 107 -11.54 55.18 -9.01
CA GLU A 107 -11.49 56.63 -8.83
C GLU A 107 -12.89 57.28 -8.73
#